data_AF-A0A226EG19-F1
#
_entry.id   AF-A0A226EG19-F1
#
_cell.length_a   1.000
_cell.length_b   1.000
_cell.length_c   1.000
_cell.angle_alpha   90.00
_cell.angle_beta   90.00
_cell.angle_gamma   90.00
#
_symmetry.space_group_name_H-M   'P 1'
#
loop_
_entity.id
_entity.type
_entity.pdbx_description
1 polymer ?
#
loop_
_entity_poly.entity_id
_entity_poly.type
_entity_poly.pdbx_seq_one_letter_code
_entity_poly.pdbx_strand_id
1 'polypeptide(L)'
;MTKREGSNSPVKSSPLKKSKIEEESCQVSSELKENMAPVVVVDNKVEISEEAEVKVAKSPVKNVVVPEIKEITPRLYFAKLSDKAHVPSKGSKLAAGYDLKSAYKYTVPARGSCMVKTDIQIKLPSGYYGRVAPRSGLALKNKLDVGAGVIDEDYRGNVGVILFNFGDADFEINEGDRVAQLICEKICYPEIVELESLDETERGEGGFGSTGVAEQKSS
;
A
#
# COMPACT_ATOMS: atom_id res chain seq x y z
N MET A 1 41.64 2.91 41.37
CA MET A 1 42.47 4.13 41.57
C MET A 1 43.44 4.21 40.42
N THR A 2 43.43 5.19 39.52
CA THR A 2 43.46 6.65 39.73
C THR A 2 42.78 7.38 38.57
N LYS A 3 42.06 8.45 38.91
CA LYS A 3 41.38 9.40 38.03
C LYS A 3 42.39 10.33 37.33
N ARG A 4 42.08 10.77 36.10
CA ARG A 4 42.50 12.09 35.61
C ARG A 4 41.31 12.78 34.94
N GLU A 5 40.91 13.87 35.55
CA GLU A 5 39.96 14.86 35.05
C GLU A 5 40.66 15.80 34.06
N GLY A 6 39.96 16.19 33.01
CA GLY A 6 40.39 17.17 32.02
C GLY A 6 39.20 18.00 31.57
N SER A 7 39.14 19.22 32.07
CA SER A 7 38.16 20.28 31.83
C SER A 7 38.48 21.09 30.56
N ASN A 8 37.47 21.41 29.74
CA ASN A 8 37.21 22.74 29.12
C ASN A 8 36.06 22.61 28.09
N SER A 9 34.85 23.10 28.38
CA SER A 9 34.32 24.47 28.16
C SER A 9 33.61 24.63 26.80
N PRO A 10 32.46 25.35 26.74
CA PRO A 10 31.46 25.17 25.69
C PRO A 10 31.74 25.99 24.43
N VAL A 11 31.58 25.36 23.27
CA VAL A 11 31.62 26.02 21.96
C VAL A 11 30.36 26.88 21.80
N LYS A 12 30.55 28.20 21.70
CA LYS A 12 29.49 29.14 21.29
C LYS A 12 29.16 28.90 19.81
N SER A 13 27.95 28.43 19.52
CA SER A 13 27.40 28.45 18.16
C SER A 13 26.75 29.82 17.90
N SER A 14 27.23 30.49 16.86
CA SER A 14 26.62 31.69 16.28
C SER A 14 25.27 31.34 15.61
N PRO A 15 24.25 32.22 15.64
CA PRO A 15 22.98 31.95 14.97
C PRO A 15 23.16 31.85 13.46
N LEU A 16 22.72 30.73 12.88
CA LEU A 16 22.55 30.60 11.43
C LEU A 16 21.43 31.54 10.96
N LYS A 17 21.72 32.33 9.93
CA LYS A 17 20.74 33.16 9.21
C LYS A 17 19.61 32.27 8.70
N LYS A 18 18.37 32.54 9.13
CA LYS A 18 17.16 31.98 8.52
C LYS A 18 17.11 32.43 7.05
N SER A 19 16.84 31.48 6.17
CA SER A 19 16.67 31.72 4.75
C SER A 19 15.31 32.37 4.48
N LYS A 20 15.27 33.16 3.41
CA LYS A 20 14.18 34.05 2.93
C LYS A 20 12.82 33.38 2.64
N ILE A 21 12.66 32.10 2.99
CA ILE A 21 11.47 31.28 2.73
C ILE A 21 10.56 31.23 3.98
N GLU A 22 11.11 31.47 5.18
CA GLU A 22 10.31 31.51 6.42
C GLU A 22 9.62 32.86 6.69
N GLU A 23 10.03 33.95 6.01
CA GLU A 23 9.40 35.27 6.17
C GLU A 23 8.14 35.45 5.31
N GLU A 24 8.05 34.77 4.16
CA GLU A 24 6.87 34.85 3.27
C GLU A 24 5.66 34.06 3.81
N SER A 25 5.86 33.03 4.65
CA SER A 25 4.75 32.30 5.28
C SER A 25 4.08 33.08 6.42
N CYS A 26 4.81 34.04 7.01
CA CYS A 26 4.33 34.86 8.12
C CYS A 26 3.52 36.08 7.65
N GLN A 27 3.70 36.55 6.40
CA GLN A 27 2.92 37.65 5.84
C GLN A 27 1.58 37.21 5.25
N VAL A 28 1.47 35.98 4.75
CA VAL A 28 0.19 35.44 4.24
C VAL A 28 -0.80 35.12 5.38
N SER A 29 -0.31 34.97 6.62
CA SER A 29 -1.12 34.64 7.79
C SER A 29 -1.69 35.86 8.53
N SER A 30 -1.32 37.10 8.14
CA SER A 30 -1.83 38.33 8.77
C SER A 30 -2.95 39.05 8.01
N GLU A 31 -3.23 38.71 6.74
CA GLU A 31 -4.22 39.43 5.91
C GLU A 31 -5.59 38.72 5.73
N LEU A 32 -5.84 37.63 6.46
CA LEU A 32 -7.14 36.92 6.43
C LEU A 32 -7.91 36.96 7.75
N LYS A 33 -7.58 37.88 8.66
CA LYS A 33 -8.32 38.09 9.90
C LYS A 33 -9.03 39.44 9.90
N GLU A 34 -10.09 39.56 9.12
CA GLU A 34 -11.21 40.40 9.49
C GLU A 34 -12.43 40.06 8.62
N ASN A 35 -13.52 39.72 9.31
CA ASN A 35 -14.88 39.44 8.81
C ASN A 35 -15.19 38.02 8.30
N MET A 36 -15.42 37.09 9.23
CA MET A 36 -16.56 36.16 9.23
C MET A 36 -16.63 35.40 10.58
N ALA A 37 -17.85 35.01 10.97
CA ALA A 37 -18.26 34.41 12.25
C ALA A 37 -17.49 33.11 12.63
N PRO A 38 -17.55 32.64 13.90
CA PRO A 38 -16.52 31.77 14.46
C PRO A 38 -16.59 30.36 13.88
N VAL A 39 -15.54 29.95 13.17
CA VAL A 39 -15.33 28.56 12.80
C VAL A 39 -14.39 27.95 13.84
N VAL A 40 -14.96 27.10 14.69
CA VAL A 40 -14.20 26.25 15.60
C VAL A 40 -13.55 25.15 14.75
N VAL A 41 -12.22 25.09 14.78
CA VAL A 41 -11.43 24.03 14.15
C VAL A 41 -11.49 22.81 15.07
N VAL A 42 -12.13 21.74 14.61
CA VAL A 42 -11.98 20.39 15.19
C VAL A 42 -11.87 19.40 14.02
N ASP A 43 -10.72 18.73 13.98
CA ASP A 43 -10.34 17.49 13.30
C ASP A 43 -10.99 17.11 11.96
N ASN A 44 -10.15 17.09 10.94
CA ASN A 44 -10.43 16.68 9.56
C ASN A 44 -11.19 15.34 9.48
N LYS A 45 -12.52 15.43 9.29
CA LYS A 45 -13.37 14.34 8.85
C LYS A 45 -14.20 14.84 7.67
N VAL A 46 -13.95 14.32 6.47
CA VAL A 46 -14.77 14.62 5.29
C VAL A 46 -15.91 13.61 5.26
N GLU A 47 -17.11 14.05 5.64
CA GLU A 47 -18.36 13.32 5.39
C GLU A 47 -19.04 13.93 4.16
N ILE A 48 -19.44 13.06 3.22
CA ILE A 48 -20.17 13.43 2.02
C ILE A 48 -21.64 13.12 2.29
N SER A 49 -22.50 14.15 2.29
CA SER A 49 -23.96 13.97 2.32
C SER A 49 -24.56 14.36 0.97
N GLU A 50 -25.45 13.50 0.48
CA GLU A 50 -26.17 13.60 -0.78
C GLU A 50 -27.09 14.83 -0.89
N GLU A 51 -27.23 15.29 -2.15
CA GLU A 51 -28.29 16.09 -2.76
C GLU A 51 -28.78 17.38 -2.08
N ALA A 52 -28.37 18.53 -2.64
CA ALA A 52 -29.10 19.79 -2.51
C ALA A 52 -29.21 20.50 -3.87
N GLU A 53 -30.44 20.61 -4.38
CA GLU A 53 -30.79 21.46 -5.54
C GLU A 53 -30.46 22.93 -5.24
N VAL A 54 -29.52 23.51 -5.99
CA VAL A 54 -29.19 24.95 -5.88
C VAL A 54 -30.05 25.75 -6.86
N LYS A 55 -31.03 26.49 -6.33
CA LYS A 55 -31.75 27.54 -7.08
C LYS A 55 -30.81 28.71 -7.35
N VAL A 56 -30.45 28.92 -8.62
CA VAL A 56 -29.53 30.01 -9.04
C VAL A 56 -30.26 31.35 -9.10
N ALA A 57 -30.05 32.21 -8.10
CA ALA A 57 -30.28 33.64 -8.24
C ALA A 57 -29.13 34.26 -9.05
N LYS A 58 -29.44 34.93 -10.16
CA LYS A 58 -28.46 35.59 -11.03
C LYS A 58 -27.82 36.77 -10.31
N SER A 59 -26.55 36.65 -9.93
CA SER A 59 -25.65 37.78 -9.68
C SER A 59 -24.21 37.40 -10.08
N PRO A 60 -23.42 38.33 -10.65
CA PRO A 60 -22.17 38.00 -11.31
C PRO A 60 -21.05 37.87 -10.27
N VAL A 61 -20.77 36.64 -9.81
CA VAL A 61 -19.58 36.36 -9.02
C VAL A 61 -18.40 36.17 -9.99
N LYS A 62 -17.46 37.12 -9.96
CA LYS A 62 -16.17 37.01 -10.66
C LYS A 62 -15.31 35.96 -9.97
N ASN A 63 -14.84 35.00 -10.77
CA ASN A 63 -13.79 34.00 -10.50
C ASN A 63 -14.04 33.05 -9.32
N VAL A 64 -14.89 32.03 -9.56
CA VAL A 64 -14.79 30.76 -8.84
C VAL A 64 -13.59 30.00 -9.40
N VAL A 65 -12.47 29.99 -8.67
CA VAL A 65 -11.36 29.08 -8.94
C VAL A 65 -11.79 27.71 -8.40
N VAL A 66 -12.33 26.86 -9.28
CA VAL A 66 -12.54 25.45 -8.96
C VAL A 66 -11.14 24.83 -8.86
N PRO A 67 -10.72 24.29 -7.70
CA PRO A 67 -9.44 23.58 -7.62
C PRO A 67 -9.52 22.40 -8.57
N GLU A 68 -8.62 22.38 -9.55
CA GLU A 68 -8.46 21.30 -10.51
C GLU A 68 -8.08 20.03 -9.74
N ILE A 69 -9.05 19.15 -9.49
CA ILE A 69 -8.80 17.85 -8.85
C ILE A 69 -7.99 17.03 -9.86
N LYS A 70 -6.66 17.07 -9.76
CA LYS A 70 -5.80 16.15 -10.50
C LYS A 70 -6.13 14.75 -10.02
N GLU A 71 -6.73 13.93 -10.88
CA GLU A 71 -6.81 12.50 -10.67
C GLU A 71 -5.39 11.95 -10.47
N ILE A 72 -5.04 11.64 -9.23
CA ILE A 72 -3.74 11.06 -8.91
C ILE A 72 -3.84 9.57 -9.28
N THR A 73 -3.38 9.23 -10.48
CA THR A 73 -3.22 7.81 -10.85
C THR A 73 -2.20 7.16 -9.89
N PRO A 74 -2.57 6.09 -9.16
CA PRO A 74 -1.64 5.43 -8.26
C PRO A 74 -0.45 4.86 -9.05
N ARG A 75 0.76 5.06 -8.52
CA ARG A 75 2.01 4.62 -9.15
C ARG A 75 2.71 3.60 -8.26
N LEU A 76 3.03 2.45 -8.85
CA LEU A 76 3.96 1.48 -8.30
C LEU A 76 5.37 1.83 -8.78
N TYR A 77 6.29 2.06 -7.84
CA TYR A 77 7.70 2.28 -8.15
C TYR A 77 8.51 1.03 -7.78
N PHE A 78 9.59 0.77 -8.52
CA PHE A 78 10.53 -0.29 -8.19
C PHE A 78 11.97 0.16 -8.48
N ALA A 79 12.93 -0.49 -7.84
CA ALA A 79 14.34 -0.39 -8.17
C ALA A 79 14.97 -1.78 -8.18
N LYS A 80 15.92 -1.99 -9.08
CA LYS A 80 16.70 -3.23 -9.16
C LYS A 80 17.80 -3.21 -8.08
N LEU A 81 17.97 -4.33 -7.40
CA LEU A 81 19.03 -4.58 -6.43
C LEU A 81 20.24 -5.27 -7.07
N SER A 82 20.07 -5.86 -8.26
CA SER A 82 21.12 -6.49 -9.05
C SER A 82 20.84 -6.38 -10.55
N ASP A 83 21.81 -6.79 -11.37
CA ASP A 83 21.70 -6.94 -12.83
C ASP A 83 20.76 -8.08 -13.25
N LYS A 84 20.58 -9.09 -12.37
CA LYS A 84 19.68 -10.23 -12.57
C LYS A 84 18.20 -9.91 -12.38
N ALA A 85 17.88 -8.76 -11.81
CA ALA A 85 16.51 -8.36 -11.57
C ALA A 85 15.79 -8.04 -12.89
N HIS A 86 14.54 -8.48 -13.02
CA HIS A 86 13.70 -8.20 -14.17
C HIS A 86 12.59 -7.20 -13.84
N VAL A 87 12.23 -6.37 -14.83
CA VAL A 87 11.14 -5.40 -14.68
C VAL A 87 9.79 -6.14 -14.59
N PRO A 88 8.97 -5.90 -13.55
CA PRO A 88 7.62 -6.46 -13.48
C PRO A 88 6.76 -6.02 -14.66
N SER A 89 5.99 -6.94 -15.23
CA SER A 89 5.21 -6.70 -16.46
C SER A 89 3.81 -7.27 -16.37
N LYS A 90 2.82 -6.61 -16.98
CA LYS A 90 1.47 -7.17 -17.09
C LYS A 90 1.36 -8.16 -18.24
N GLY A 91 0.61 -9.24 -18.03
CA GLY A 91 0.28 -10.22 -19.07
C GLY A 91 -0.77 -9.74 -20.07
N SER A 92 -1.61 -8.77 -19.68
CA SER A 92 -2.63 -8.14 -20.54
C SER A 92 -2.95 -6.73 -20.03
N LYS A 93 -3.64 -5.91 -20.83
CA LYS A 93 -3.97 -4.51 -20.49
C LYS A 93 -4.70 -4.39 -19.14
N LEU A 94 -5.61 -5.31 -18.86
CA LEU A 94 -6.45 -5.33 -17.65
C LEU A 94 -6.01 -6.40 -16.65
N ALA A 95 -4.80 -6.96 -16.80
CA ALA A 95 -4.26 -7.88 -15.80
C ALA A 95 -4.21 -7.20 -14.43
N ALA A 96 -4.71 -7.91 -13.42
CA ALA A 96 -4.71 -7.45 -12.03
C ALA A 96 -3.27 -7.37 -11.47
N GLY A 97 -2.44 -8.36 -11.81
CA GLY A 97 -1.08 -8.49 -11.30
C GLY A 97 0.01 -8.16 -12.32
N TYR A 98 1.17 -7.75 -11.81
CA TYR A 98 2.44 -7.69 -12.53
C TYR A 98 3.20 -9.00 -12.32
N ASP A 99 3.56 -9.69 -13.39
CA ASP A 99 4.38 -10.91 -13.30
C ASP A 99 5.72 -10.60 -12.61
N LEU A 100 6.03 -11.35 -11.55
CA LEU A 100 7.32 -11.36 -10.87
C LEU A 100 8.17 -12.51 -11.41
N LYS A 101 9.44 -12.20 -11.70
CA LYS A 101 10.39 -13.17 -12.24
C LYS A 101 11.45 -13.53 -11.23
N SER A 102 11.93 -14.77 -11.29
CA SER A 102 13.08 -15.21 -10.51
C SER A 102 14.34 -14.50 -11.01
N ALA A 103 15.16 -14.00 -10.09
CA ALA A 103 16.50 -13.50 -10.41
C ALA A 103 17.56 -14.61 -10.43
N TYR A 104 17.23 -15.83 -10.02
CA TYR A 104 18.20 -16.94 -9.94
C TYR A 104 17.57 -18.29 -10.30
N LYS A 105 18.41 -19.31 -10.43
CA LYS A 105 17.96 -20.69 -10.49
C LYS A 105 17.60 -21.20 -9.09
N TYR A 106 16.48 -21.91 -8.96
CA TYR A 106 16.04 -22.59 -7.74
C TYR A 106 15.44 -23.96 -8.05
N THR A 107 15.46 -24.85 -7.07
CA THR A 107 14.64 -26.06 -7.05
C THR A 107 13.63 -25.91 -5.93
N VAL A 108 12.34 -26.07 -6.23
CA VAL A 108 11.28 -26.16 -5.22
C VAL A 108 11.03 -27.65 -4.95
N PRO A 109 11.47 -28.18 -3.80
CA PRO A 109 11.40 -29.62 -3.54
C PRO A 109 9.95 -30.12 -3.58
N ALA A 110 9.74 -31.36 -4.04
CA ALA A 110 8.47 -32.06 -3.94
C ALA A 110 7.96 -32.01 -2.49
N ARG A 111 6.67 -31.70 -2.30
CA ARG A 111 6.06 -31.52 -0.97
C ARG A 111 6.80 -30.51 -0.06
N GLY A 112 7.58 -29.61 -0.65
CA GLY A 112 8.43 -28.65 0.06
C GLY A 112 8.12 -27.21 -0.27
N SER A 113 9.03 -26.32 0.12
CA SER A 113 8.95 -24.89 -0.17
C SER A 113 10.31 -24.30 -0.49
N CYS A 114 10.29 -23.15 -1.17
CA CYS A 114 11.49 -22.39 -1.50
C CYS A 114 11.18 -20.90 -1.52
N MET A 115 12.12 -20.06 -1.07
CA MET A 115 12.04 -18.62 -1.22
C MET A 115 12.81 -18.19 -2.48
N VAL A 116 12.09 -17.69 -3.47
CA VAL A 116 12.63 -17.20 -4.74
C VAL A 116 12.83 -15.69 -4.66
N LYS A 117 14.07 -15.23 -4.81
CA LYS A 117 14.38 -13.79 -4.86
C LYS A 117 14.09 -13.21 -6.23
N THR A 118 13.53 -12.00 -6.25
CA THR A 118 13.27 -11.22 -7.47
C THR A 118 14.32 -10.16 -7.74
N ASP A 119 15.12 -9.81 -6.71
CA ASP A 119 16.10 -8.73 -6.72
C ASP A 119 15.54 -7.36 -7.10
N ILE A 120 14.24 -7.15 -6.84
CA ILE A 120 13.65 -5.81 -6.84
C ILE A 120 13.26 -5.41 -5.42
N GLN A 121 13.35 -4.12 -5.15
CA GLN A 121 12.64 -3.47 -4.07
C GLN A 121 11.51 -2.63 -4.67
N ILE A 122 10.42 -2.45 -3.93
CA ILE A 122 9.24 -1.73 -4.41
C ILE A 122 8.84 -0.60 -3.45
N LYS A 123 8.14 0.39 -3.99
CA LYS A 123 7.39 1.39 -3.23
C LYS A 123 5.97 1.40 -3.79
N LEU A 124 5.04 0.92 -2.98
CA LEU A 124 3.62 0.84 -3.30
C LEU A 124 2.98 2.24 -3.24
N PRO A 125 1.87 2.46 -3.98
CA PRO A 125 1.04 3.64 -3.79
C PRO A 125 0.39 3.63 -2.41
N SER A 126 0.11 4.82 -1.85
CA SER A 126 -0.44 4.91 -0.51
C SER A 126 -1.85 4.33 -0.39
N GLY A 127 -2.13 3.60 0.68
CA GLY A 127 -3.38 2.88 0.89
C GLY A 127 -3.45 1.56 0.12
N TYR A 128 -2.30 1.00 -0.24
CA TYR A 128 -2.20 -0.30 -0.90
C TYR A 128 -1.10 -1.14 -0.25
N TYR A 129 -1.35 -2.44 -0.16
CA TYR A 129 -0.27 -3.42 0.03
C TYR A 129 -0.03 -4.20 -1.26
N GLY A 130 1.13 -4.83 -1.35
CA GLY A 130 1.48 -5.70 -2.46
C GLY A 130 1.16 -7.14 -2.13
N ARG A 131 0.12 -7.73 -2.74
CA ARG A 131 -0.12 -9.17 -2.63
C ARG A 131 0.67 -9.94 -3.68
N VAL A 132 1.56 -10.81 -3.23
CA VAL A 132 2.17 -11.84 -4.09
C VAL A 132 1.17 -12.98 -4.24
N ALA A 133 0.69 -13.19 -5.45
CA ALA A 133 -0.37 -14.14 -5.77
C ALA A 133 0.15 -15.25 -6.72
N PRO A 134 -0.43 -16.47 -6.63
CA PRO A 134 -0.06 -17.57 -7.52
C PRO A 134 -0.47 -17.28 -8.97
N ARG A 135 0.27 -17.86 -9.92
CA ARG A 135 -0.09 -17.88 -11.35
C ARG A 135 -0.87 -19.15 -11.64
N SER A 136 -2.06 -19.03 -12.23
CA SER A 136 -2.97 -20.18 -12.45
C SER A 136 -2.33 -21.33 -13.22
N GLY A 137 -1.46 -21.03 -14.20
CA GLY A 137 -0.73 -22.04 -14.96
C GLY A 137 0.20 -22.90 -14.10
N LEU A 138 0.94 -22.28 -13.16
CA LEU A 138 1.83 -22.99 -12.24
C LEU A 138 1.03 -23.78 -11.19
N ALA A 139 -0.07 -23.21 -10.70
CA ALA A 139 -0.95 -23.90 -9.76
C ALA A 139 -1.57 -25.16 -10.36
N LEU A 140 -2.17 -25.06 -11.56
CA LEU A 140 -2.87 -26.20 -12.16
C LEU A 140 -1.91 -27.30 -12.64
N LYS A 141 -0.84 -26.91 -13.35
CA LYS A 141 0.06 -27.85 -14.04
C LYS A 141 1.18 -28.38 -13.15
N ASN A 142 1.68 -27.56 -12.24
CA ASN A 142 2.86 -27.86 -11.42
C ASN A 142 2.55 -27.96 -9.92
N LYS A 143 1.28 -27.80 -9.52
CA LYS A 143 0.83 -27.88 -8.12
C LYS A 143 1.57 -26.89 -7.22
N LEU A 144 1.96 -25.74 -7.77
CA LEU A 144 2.62 -24.69 -7.03
C LEU A 144 1.63 -23.68 -6.47
N ASP A 145 1.86 -23.25 -5.24
CA ASP A 145 1.13 -22.15 -4.62
C ASP A 145 2.08 -21.13 -4.00
N VAL A 146 1.55 -19.95 -3.67
CA VAL A 146 2.31 -18.87 -3.04
C VAL A 146 1.91 -18.76 -1.57
N GLY A 147 2.92 -18.81 -0.70
CA GLY A 147 2.79 -18.56 0.73
C GLY A 147 3.04 -17.10 1.12
N ALA A 148 2.60 -16.74 2.33
CA ALA A 148 2.73 -15.40 2.92
C ALA A 148 2.16 -14.31 1.99
N GLY A 149 3.01 -13.68 1.19
CA GLY A 149 2.59 -12.84 0.08
C GLY A 149 2.06 -11.45 0.46
N VAL A 150 2.19 -11.00 1.70
CA VAL A 150 1.88 -9.62 2.10
C VAL A 150 3.18 -8.81 2.06
N ILE A 151 3.27 -7.85 1.13
CA ILE A 151 4.35 -6.87 1.06
C ILE A 151 3.81 -5.53 1.54
N ASP A 152 4.30 -5.06 2.68
CA ASP A 152 3.85 -3.82 3.31
C ASP A 152 4.25 -2.56 2.52
N GLU A 153 3.47 -1.50 2.66
CA GLU A 153 3.68 -0.22 1.95
C GLU A 153 5.06 0.40 2.27
N ASP A 154 5.58 0.17 3.47
CA ASP A 154 6.85 0.68 3.98
C ASP A 154 8.04 -0.28 3.77
N TYR A 155 7.82 -1.49 3.24
CA TYR A 155 8.88 -2.43 2.95
C TYR A 155 9.80 -1.94 1.83
N ARG A 156 11.12 -1.94 2.06
CA ARG A 156 12.16 -1.56 1.07
C ARG A 156 13.22 -2.63 0.85
N GLY A 157 13.00 -3.84 1.34
CA GLY A 157 13.90 -4.96 1.11
C GLY A 157 13.70 -5.62 -0.26
N ASN A 158 14.37 -6.75 -0.44
CA ASN A 158 14.23 -7.59 -1.64
C ASN A 158 12.89 -8.34 -1.60
N VAL A 159 12.04 -8.11 -2.60
CA VAL A 159 10.77 -8.81 -2.73
C VAL A 159 11.03 -10.30 -2.97
N GLY A 160 10.68 -11.12 -1.98
CA GLY A 160 10.74 -12.58 -2.04
C GLY A 160 9.40 -13.19 -2.42
N VAL A 161 9.43 -14.30 -3.15
CA VAL A 161 8.27 -15.13 -3.46
C VAL A 161 8.44 -16.46 -2.74
N ILE A 162 7.60 -16.77 -1.76
CA ILE A 162 7.59 -18.06 -1.09
C ILE A 162 6.70 -19.00 -1.89
N LEU A 163 7.28 -20.03 -2.49
CA LEU A 163 6.54 -21.05 -3.23
C LEU A 163 6.41 -22.31 -2.39
N PHE A 164 5.20 -22.88 -2.39
CA PHE A 164 4.92 -24.23 -1.92
C PHE A 164 4.71 -25.14 -3.12
N ASN A 165 5.31 -26.33 -3.08
CA ASN A 165 5.11 -27.36 -4.10
C ASN A 165 4.28 -28.50 -3.49
N PHE A 166 3.03 -28.61 -3.89
CA PHE A 166 2.12 -29.69 -3.48
C PHE A 166 2.19 -30.91 -4.41
N GLY A 167 3.09 -30.92 -5.39
CA GLY A 167 3.37 -32.06 -6.24
C GLY A 167 4.34 -33.06 -5.63
N ASP A 168 4.44 -34.22 -6.26
CA ASP A 168 5.33 -35.33 -5.89
C ASP A 168 6.68 -35.30 -6.64
N ALA A 169 6.92 -34.26 -7.44
CA ALA A 169 8.17 -34.05 -8.17
C ALA A 169 8.71 -32.66 -7.89
N ASP A 170 10.04 -32.55 -7.84
CA ASP A 170 10.74 -31.27 -7.72
C ASP A 170 10.40 -30.37 -8.92
N PHE A 171 10.32 -29.07 -8.66
CA PHE A 171 10.08 -28.07 -9.71
C PHE A 171 11.29 -27.16 -9.87
N GLU A 172 11.87 -27.17 -11.08
CA GLU A 172 12.99 -26.32 -11.44
C GLU A 172 12.51 -24.93 -11.89
N ILE A 173 13.07 -23.90 -11.28
CA ILE A 173 12.89 -22.49 -11.64
C ILE A 173 14.21 -22.01 -12.23
N ASN A 174 14.16 -21.46 -13.44
CA ASN A 174 15.31 -20.79 -14.05
C ASN A 174 15.28 -19.28 -13.78
N GLU A 175 16.43 -18.64 -13.94
CA GLU A 175 16.49 -17.18 -13.99
C GLU A 175 15.56 -16.65 -15.10
N GLY A 176 14.78 -15.61 -14.80
CA GLY A 176 13.81 -15.02 -15.73
C GLY A 176 12.45 -15.70 -15.78
N ASP A 177 12.27 -16.88 -15.17
CA ASP A 177 10.96 -17.54 -15.12
C ASP A 177 9.98 -16.71 -14.28
N ARG A 178 8.74 -16.60 -14.79
CA ARG A 178 7.65 -15.90 -14.10
C ARG A 178 7.04 -16.81 -13.04
N VAL A 179 7.32 -16.53 -11.77
CA VAL A 179 7.01 -17.43 -10.64
C VAL A 179 5.75 -17.03 -9.86
N ALA A 180 5.42 -15.74 -9.83
CA ALA A 180 4.24 -15.21 -9.15
C ALA A 180 3.75 -13.93 -9.85
N GLN A 181 2.72 -13.30 -9.32
CA GLN A 181 2.28 -11.98 -9.74
C GLN A 181 2.04 -11.07 -8.54
N LEU A 182 2.42 -9.80 -8.65
CA LEU A 182 2.19 -8.78 -7.64
C LEU A 182 0.90 -8.02 -7.95
N ILE A 183 -0.07 -8.06 -7.05
CA ILE A 183 -1.32 -7.30 -7.13
C ILE A 183 -1.26 -6.17 -6.11
N CYS A 184 -1.53 -4.93 -6.53
CA CYS A 184 -1.68 -3.81 -5.59
C CYS A 184 -3.12 -3.83 -5.06
N GLU A 185 -3.31 -4.31 -3.85
CA GLU A 185 -4.63 -4.40 -3.22
C GLU A 185 -4.87 -3.20 -2.33
N LYS A 186 -6.01 -2.54 -2.57
CA LYS A 186 -6.40 -1.34 -1.83
C LYS A 186 -6.86 -1.75 -0.43
N ILE A 187 -6.36 -1.04 0.57
CA ILE A 187 -6.68 -1.25 1.98
C ILE A 187 -7.01 0.08 2.66
N CYS A 188 -7.59 -0.02 3.85
CA CYS A 188 -7.62 1.08 4.82
C CYS A 188 -6.69 0.73 6.00
N TYR A 189 -6.22 1.75 6.69
CA TYR A 189 -5.48 1.63 7.94
C TYR A 189 -6.39 2.11 9.09
N PRO A 190 -7.35 1.27 9.55
CA PRO A 190 -8.26 1.67 10.62
C PRO A 190 -7.53 1.70 11.97
N GLU A 191 -7.99 2.58 12.86
CA GLU A 191 -7.66 2.48 14.28
C GLU A 191 -8.48 1.33 14.90
N ILE A 192 -7.86 0.58 15.80
CA ILE A 192 -8.53 -0.50 16.52
C ILE A 192 -9.18 0.08 17.78
N VAL A 193 -10.48 -0.17 17.94
CA VAL A 193 -11.28 0.26 19.09
C VAL A 193 -11.91 -0.97 19.75
N GLU A 194 -11.67 -1.15 21.05
CA GLU A 194 -12.23 -2.24 21.85
C GLU A 194 -13.64 -1.87 22.36
N LEU A 195 -14.58 -2.82 22.29
CA LEU A 195 -15.98 -2.67 22.76
C LEU A 195 -16.36 -3.87 23.63
N GLU A 196 -17.33 -3.70 24.53
CA GLU A 196 -17.86 -4.79 25.35
C GLU A 196 -18.58 -5.87 24.50
N SER A 197 -19.31 -5.45 23.46
CA SER A 197 -19.95 -6.35 22.49
C SER A 197 -20.21 -5.64 21.16
N LEU A 198 -20.42 -6.40 20.09
CA LEU A 198 -20.83 -5.91 18.77
C LEU A 198 -22.36 -5.96 18.61
N ASP A 199 -22.88 -5.25 17.61
CA ASP A 199 -24.28 -5.31 17.19
C ASP A 199 -24.61 -6.64 16.47
N GLU A 200 -25.89 -7.02 16.49
CA GLU A 200 -26.36 -8.21 15.78
C GLU A 200 -26.49 -7.95 14.28
N THR A 201 -26.15 -8.96 13.48
CA THR A 201 -26.36 -8.95 12.02
C THR A 201 -27.17 -10.17 11.60
N GLU A 202 -27.79 -10.13 10.41
CA GLU A 202 -28.51 -11.27 9.83
C GLU A 202 -27.62 -12.54 9.74
N ARG A 203 -26.30 -12.37 9.52
CA ARG A 203 -25.36 -13.48 9.46
C ARG A 203 -25.02 -14.06 10.85
N GLY A 204 -25.01 -13.23 11.90
CA GLY A 204 -24.65 -13.63 13.26
C GLY A 204 -23.36 -14.44 13.33
N GLU A 205 -23.39 -15.58 14.01
CA GLU A 205 -22.26 -16.52 14.18
C GLU A 205 -22.02 -17.46 12.97
N GLY A 206 -22.76 -17.29 11.86
CA GLY A 206 -22.69 -18.17 10.70
C GLY A 206 -21.38 -18.07 9.91
N GLY A 207 -20.54 -19.12 9.96
CA GLY A 207 -19.29 -19.26 9.21
C GLY A 207 -19.04 -20.67 8.68
N PHE A 208 -17.88 -20.90 8.03
CA PHE A 208 -17.39 -22.24 7.66
C PHE A 208 -18.36 -23.11 6.82
N GLY A 209 -19.04 -22.50 5.85
CA GLY A 209 -20.02 -23.20 5.01
C GLY A 209 -21.44 -23.25 5.59
N SER A 210 -21.78 -22.34 6.51
CA SER A 210 -23.13 -22.18 7.07
C SER A 210 -24.23 -21.96 6.02
N THR A 211 -23.89 -21.49 4.82
CA THR A 211 -24.80 -21.32 3.68
C THR A 211 -25.00 -22.58 2.84
N GLY A 212 -24.39 -23.71 3.23
CA GLY A 212 -24.48 -24.97 2.50
C GLY A 212 -23.65 -25.01 1.21
N VAL A 213 -23.69 -26.16 0.53
CA VAL A 213 -22.92 -26.45 -0.70
C VAL A 213 -23.81 -26.46 -1.95
N ALA A 214 -25.13 -26.53 -1.79
CA ALA A 214 -26.09 -26.61 -2.89
C ALA A 214 -27.34 -25.76 -2.61
N GLU A 215 -27.91 -25.16 -3.66
CA GLU A 215 -29.22 -24.51 -3.60
C GLU A 215 -30.30 -25.54 -3.25
N GLN A 216 -31.01 -25.33 -2.15
CA GLN A 216 -32.23 -26.06 -1.83
C GLN A 216 -33.31 -25.64 -2.82
N LYS A 217 -33.64 -26.50 -3.80
CA LYS A 217 -34.84 -26.30 -4.62
C LYS A 217 -36.06 -26.53 -3.73
N SER A 218 -36.75 -25.46 -3.35
CA SER A 218 -38.07 -25.54 -2.72
C SER A 218 -39.03 -26.27 -3.68
N SER A 219 -39.61 -27.37 -3.20
CA SER A 219 -40.61 -28.17 -3.91
C SER A 219 -42.01 -27.60 -3.73
#